data_AF-A0A0S8IDE3-F1
#
_entry.id   AF-A0A0S8IDE3-F1
#
_cell.length_a   1.000
_cell.length_b   1.000
_cell.length_c   1.000
_cell.angle_alpha   90.00
_cell.angle_beta   90.00
_cell.angle_gamma   90.00
#
_symmetry.space_group_name_H-M   'P 1'
#
loop_
_entity.id
_entity.type
_entity.pdbx_description
1 polymer ?
#
loop_
_entity_poly.entity_id
_entity_poly.type
_entity_poly.pdbx_seq_one_letter_code
_entity_poly.pdbx_strand_id
1 'polypeptide(L)'
;MSEQQPLVKEEKYKLSVDSAKNELKKMTDYYEIEIDEIEDENLRKGIQQGYDRAIRAIRKGRLQVKIENGIKIIQTTKKGETIEYREIDGNAKAAMDGHPAEAYYRRAYALLGSLSGNGETAIKNMKGVDLSLAEVLGLLFLAV
;
A
#
# COMPACT_ATOMS: atom_id res chain seq x y z
N MET A 1 26.98 42.54 -10.03
CA MET A 1 27.00 41.40 -9.09
C MET A 1 25.70 40.66 -9.31
N SER A 2 25.74 39.55 -10.03
CA SER A 2 24.54 38.81 -10.41
C SER A 2 24.19 37.84 -9.29
N GLU A 3 23.05 38.07 -8.65
CA GLU A 3 22.46 37.13 -7.69
C GLU A 3 22.12 35.84 -8.43
N GLN A 4 22.86 34.77 -8.12
CA GLN A 4 22.47 33.42 -8.48
C GLN A 4 21.37 33.00 -7.49
N GLN A 5 20.12 33.09 -7.90
CA GLN A 5 19.04 32.34 -7.26
C GLN A 5 19.31 30.84 -7.47
N PRO A 6 19.32 30.00 -6.41
CA PRO A 6 19.45 28.57 -6.61
C PRO A 6 18.15 28.04 -7.23
N LEU A 7 18.27 27.50 -8.45
CA LEU A 7 17.23 26.70 -9.10
C LEU A 7 16.92 25.47 -8.25
N VAL A 8 15.84 25.53 -7.47
CA VAL A 8 15.28 24.36 -6.78
C VAL A 8 14.72 23.43 -7.84
N LYS A 9 15.49 22.41 -8.25
CA LYS A 9 14.98 21.29 -9.08
C LYS A 9 14.08 20.40 -8.23
N GLU A 10 12.82 20.79 -8.04
CA GLU A 10 11.78 19.89 -7.56
C GLU A 10 11.09 19.16 -8.72
N GLU A 11 11.72 18.09 -9.22
CA GLU A 11 10.98 17.01 -9.89
C GLU A 11 10.89 15.81 -8.92
N LYS A 12 10.24 16.02 -7.78
CA LYS A 12 10.17 15.01 -6.69
C LYS A 12 8.99 14.06 -6.83
N TYR A 13 8.01 14.42 -7.66
CA TYR A 13 6.75 13.70 -7.81
C TYR A 13 6.36 13.58 -9.29
N LYS A 14 6.05 12.35 -9.72
CA LYS A 14 5.59 11.99 -11.07
C LYS A 14 4.12 12.33 -11.30
N LEU A 15 3.33 12.47 -10.24
CA LEU A 15 1.89 12.72 -10.29
C LEU A 15 1.48 13.87 -9.35
N SER A 16 0.41 14.56 -9.74
CA SER A 16 -0.29 15.50 -8.86
C SER A 16 -0.92 14.77 -7.67
N VAL A 17 -1.32 15.51 -6.64
CA VAL A 17 -2.02 14.93 -5.48
C VAL A 17 -3.34 14.29 -5.91
N ASP A 18 -4.11 14.99 -6.75
CA ASP A 18 -5.42 14.50 -7.18
C ASP A 18 -5.32 13.27 -8.08
N SER A 19 -4.33 13.23 -8.99
CA SER A 19 -4.06 12.02 -9.78
C SER A 19 -3.67 10.83 -8.89
N ALA A 20 -2.87 11.06 -7.84
CA ALA A 20 -2.49 10.00 -6.92
C ALA A 20 -3.64 9.55 -6.01
N LYS A 21 -4.53 10.45 -5.62
CA LYS A 21 -5.79 10.11 -4.93
C LYS A 21 -6.67 9.25 -5.82
N ASN A 22 -6.86 9.63 -7.08
CA ASN A 22 -7.65 8.85 -8.04
C ASN A 22 -7.05 7.47 -8.29
N GLU A 23 -5.72 7.36 -8.33
CA GLU A 23 -5.03 6.07 -8.47
C GLU A 23 -5.29 5.16 -7.26
N LEU A 24 -5.21 5.69 -6.03
CA LEU A 24 -5.54 4.92 -4.83
C LEU A 24 -7.04 4.59 -4.76
N LYS A 25 -7.90 5.52 -5.21
CA LYS A 25 -9.35 5.34 -5.28
C LYS A 25 -9.73 4.14 -6.13
N LYS A 26 -9.00 3.86 -7.22
CA LYS A 26 -9.22 2.64 -8.01
C LYS A 26 -9.18 1.37 -7.16
N MET A 27 -8.28 1.30 -6.19
CA MET A 27 -8.17 0.15 -5.29
C MET A 27 -9.33 0.09 -4.31
N THR A 28 -9.69 1.20 -3.68
CA THR A 28 -10.80 1.23 -2.73
C THR A 28 -12.13 0.98 -3.43
N ASP A 29 -12.34 1.52 -4.63
CA ASP A 29 -13.55 1.31 -5.43
C ASP A 29 -13.67 -0.16 -5.87
N TYR A 30 -12.56 -0.78 -6.31
CA TYR A 30 -12.57 -2.17 -6.75
C TYR A 30 -13.02 -3.13 -5.65
N TYR A 31 -12.65 -2.83 -4.40
CA TYR A 31 -12.98 -3.64 -3.23
C TYR A 31 -14.14 -3.10 -2.40
N GLU A 32 -14.85 -2.08 -2.89
CA GLU A 32 -15.97 -1.43 -2.18
C GLU A 32 -15.60 -1.00 -0.75
N ILE A 33 -14.37 -0.52 -0.54
CA ILE A 33 -13.86 -0.08 0.77
C ILE A 33 -14.34 1.35 1.04
N GLU A 34 -15.32 1.48 1.93
CA GLU A 34 -15.73 2.75 2.52
C GLU A 34 -15.01 2.97 3.86
N ILE A 35 -13.88 3.71 3.84
CA ILE A 35 -13.01 3.88 5.02
C ILE A 35 -13.78 4.39 6.25
N ASP A 36 -14.77 5.27 6.05
CA ASP A 36 -15.53 5.85 7.15
C ASP A 36 -16.55 4.87 7.76
N GLU A 37 -16.95 3.84 7.01
CA GLU A 37 -17.88 2.78 7.43
C GLU A 37 -17.18 1.60 8.13
N ILE A 38 -15.85 1.58 8.18
CA ILE A 38 -15.10 0.55 8.91
C ILE A 38 -15.43 0.64 10.42
N GLU A 39 -16.13 -0.37 10.94
CA GLU A 39 -16.55 -0.45 12.35
C GLU A 39 -15.37 -0.53 13.32
N ASP A 40 -14.30 -1.23 12.94
CA ASP A 40 -13.08 -1.34 13.73
C ASP A 40 -12.32 -0.02 13.74
N GLU A 41 -12.46 0.73 14.83
CA GLU A 41 -11.82 2.04 14.97
C GLU A 41 -10.30 2.03 14.81
N ASN A 42 -9.63 0.96 15.28
CA ASN A 42 -8.18 0.87 15.24
C ASN A 42 -7.71 0.64 13.80
N LEU A 43 -8.41 -0.24 13.08
CA LEU A 43 -8.16 -0.47 11.66
C LEU A 43 -8.42 0.81 10.85
N ARG A 44 -9.57 1.46 11.07
CA ARG A 44 -9.93 2.72 10.41
C ARG A 44 -8.88 3.81 10.62
N LYS A 45 -8.47 4.05 11.87
CA LYS A 45 -7.42 5.03 12.21
C LYS A 45 -6.09 4.67 11.55
N GLY A 46 -5.72 3.38 11.54
CA GLY A 46 -4.51 2.89 10.89
C GLY A 46 -4.51 3.15 9.37
N ILE A 47 -5.62 2.88 8.70
CA ILE A 47 -5.81 3.16 7.27
C ILE A 47 -5.76 4.67 7.01
N GLN A 48 -6.48 5.49 7.77
CA GLN A 48 -6.49 6.94 7.62
C GLN A 48 -5.09 7.55 7.77
N GLN A 49 -4.31 7.12 8.78
CA GLN A 49 -2.92 7.55 8.96
C GLN A 49 -1.99 7.06 7.82
N GLY A 50 -2.31 5.90 7.25
CA GLY A 50 -1.60 5.32 6.11
C GLY A 50 -1.93 5.96 4.76
N TYR A 51 -3.12 6.55 4.62
CA TYR A 51 -3.68 7.00 3.35
C TYR A 51 -2.80 8.05 2.66
N ASP A 52 -2.38 9.09 3.39
CA ASP A 52 -1.47 10.12 2.88
C ASP A 52 -0.10 9.54 2.47
N ARG A 53 0.34 8.47 3.14
CA ARG A 53 1.58 7.77 2.82
C ARG A 53 1.45 7.01 1.50
N ALA A 54 0.33 6.32 1.28
CA ALA A 54 0.03 5.65 0.02
C ALA A 54 -0.04 6.67 -1.14
N ILE A 55 -0.74 7.79 -0.96
CA ILE A 55 -0.77 8.89 -1.94
C ILE A 55 0.65 9.36 -2.25
N ARG A 56 1.47 9.62 -1.22
CA ARG A 56 2.86 10.06 -1.42
C ARG A 56 3.71 9.01 -2.14
N ALA A 57 3.48 7.72 -1.91
CA ALA A 57 4.17 6.64 -2.60
C ALA A 57 3.78 6.59 -4.09
N ILE A 58 2.49 6.71 -4.41
CA ILE A 58 1.99 6.80 -5.78
C ILE A 58 2.59 7.99 -6.50
N ARG A 59 2.57 9.17 -5.88
CA ARG A 59 3.19 10.37 -6.45
C ARG A 59 4.67 10.19 -6.76
N LYS A 60 5.39 9.35 -6.01
CA LYS A 60 6.80 9.04 -6.26
C LYS A 60 7.02 7.89 -7.24
N GLY A 61 5.94 7.27 -7.74
CA GLY A 61 5.99 6.06 -8.57
C GLY A 61 6.47 4.82 -7.83
N ARG A 62 6.30 4.78 -6.50
CA ARG A 62 6.63 3.63 -5.65
C ARG A 62 5.45 2.71 -5.40
N LEU A 63 4.26 3.14 -5.78
CA LEU A 63 3.04 2.37 -5.73
C LEU A 63 2.26 2.62 -7.02
N GLN A 64 1.72 1.56 -7.61
CA GLN A 64 0.87 1.61 -8.80
C GLN A 64 -0.31 0.66 -8.62
N VAL A 65 -1.48 1.06 -9.11
CA VAL A 65 -2.70 0.25 -9.08
C VAL A 65 -3.08 -0.09 -10.51
N LYS A 66 -2.99 -1.37 -10.88
CA LYS A 66 -3.35 -1.86 -12.20
C LYS A 66 -4.62 -2.70 -12.11
N ILE A 67 -5.57 -2.45 -13.01
CA ILE A 67 -6.80 -3.23 -13.12
C ILE A 67 -6.82 -3.81 -14.53
N GLU A 68 -6.30 -5.03 -14.66
CA GLU A 68 -6.13 -5.77 -15.91
C GLU A 68 -6.34 -7.27 -15.61
N ASN A 69 -7.53 -7.80 -15.88
CA ASN A 69 -7.94 -9.16 -15.48
C ASN A 69 -7.83 -9.39 -13.96
N GLY A 70 -8.49 -8.51 -13.19
CA GLY A 70 -8.35 -8.41 -11.74
C GLY A 70 -7.48 -7.22 -11.32
N ILE A 71 -7.41 -6.96 -10.03
CA ILE A 71 -6.57 -5.89 -9.47
C ILE A 71 -5.17 -6.40 -9.13
N LYS A 72 -4.16 -5.57 -9.41
CA LYS A 72 -2.76 -5.78 -9.05
C LYS A 72 -2.18 -4.51 -8.46
N ILE A 73 -1.51 -4.65 -7.34
CA ILE A 73 -0.82 -3.55 -6.66
C ILE A 73 0.68 -3.77 -6.80
N ILE A 74 1.38 -2.83 -7.41
CA ILE A 74 2.84 -2.93 -7.62
C ILE A 74 3.53 -1.94 -6.70
N GLN A 75 4.31 -2.46 -5.76
CA GLN A 75 5.20 -1.69 -4.91
C GLN A 75 6.62 -1.73 -5.48
N THR A 76 7.22 -0.56 -5.69
CA THR A 76 8.64 -0.44 -6.06
C THR A 76 9.44 -0.01 -4.83
N THR A 77 10.36 -0.88 -4.37
CA THR A 77 11.20 -0.63 -3.20
C THR A 77 12.17 0.52 -3.46
N LYS A 78 12.79 1.05 -2.39
CA LYS A 78 13.84 2.07 -2.52
C LYS A 78 15.03 1.60 -3.39
N LYS A 79 15.27 0.29 -3.48
CA LYS A 79 16.32 -0.31 -4.31
C LYS A 79 15.91 -0.52 -5.78
N GLY A 80 14.65 -0.26 -6.12
CA GLY A 80 14.11 -0.44 -7.47
C GLY A 80 13.54 -1.84 -7.74
N GLU A 81 13.51 -2.72 -6.73
CA GLU A 81 12.86 -4.04 -6.84
C GLU A 81 11.34 -3.86 -6.83
N THR A 82 10.63 -4.68 -7.59
CA THR A 82 9.17 -4.64 -7.65
C THR A 82 8.54 -5.82 -6.93
N ILE A 83 7.52 -5.54 -6.14
CA ILE A 83 6.69 -6.53 -5.47
C ILE A 83 5.28 -6.35 -6.00
N GLU A 84 4.77 -7.39 -6.65
CA GLU A 84 3.39 -7.45 -7.12
C GLU A 84 2.54 -8.13 -6.06
N TYR A 85 1.46 -7.48 -5.63
CA TYR A 85 0.40 -8.08 -4.85
C TYR A 85 -0.78 -8.31 -5.80
N ARG A 86 -1.11 -9.57 -6.04
CA ARG A 86 -2.29 -9.98 -6.82
C ARG A 86 -3.58 -9.74 -6.05
N GLU A 87 -4.70 -9.90 -6.73
CA GLU A 87 -6.04 -9.82 -6.17
C GLU A 87 -6.21 -10.76 -4.97
N ILE A 88 -7.00 -10.31 -3.98
CA ILE A 88 -7.28 -11.11 -2.79
C ILE A 88 -8.13 -12.34 -3.15
N ASP A 89 -7.68 -13.50 -2.67
CA ASP A 89 -8.35 -14.77 -2.90
C ASP A 89 -8.52 -15.55 -1.58
N GLY A 90 -9.18 -16.71 -1.64
CA GLY A 90 -9.37 -17.58 -0.48
C GLY A 90 -8.05 -18.04 0.15
N ASN A 91 -6.98 -18.21 -0.63
CA ASN A 91 -5.68 -18.62 -0.10
C ASN A 91 -5.03 -17.50 0.71
N ALA A 92 -5.20 -16.25 0.28
CA ALA A 92 -4.73 -15.08 1.00
C ALA A 92 -5.50 -14.90 2.32
N LYS A 93 -6.81 -15.16 2.33
CA LYS A 93 -7.63 -15.18 3.56
C LYS A 93 -7.19 -16.29 4.52
N ALA A 94 -7.05 -17.52 4.03
CA ALA A 94 -6.63 -18.67 4.84
C ALA A 94 -5.20 -18.51 5.41
N ALA A 95 -4.33 -17.77 4.74
CA ALA A 95 -2.99 -17.44 5.27
C ALA A 95 -3.06 -16.68 6.61
N MET A 96 -4.18 -16.06 6.95
CA MET A 96 -4.38 -15.34 8.20
C MET A 96 -4.92 -16.21 9.35
N ASP A 97 -5.39 -17.43 9.10
CA ASP A 97 -6.12 -18.26 10.09
C ASP A 97 -5.30 -18.58 11.36
N GLY A 98 -3.97 -18.54 11.26
CA GLY A 98 -3.04 -18.72 12.38
C GLY A 98 -2.81 -17.48 13.24
N HIS A 99 -3.54 -16.39 13.00
CA HIS A 99 -3.35 -15.10 13.67
C HIS A 99 -4.66 -14.57 14.26
N PRO A 100 -4.63 -14.04 15.50
CA PRO A 100 -5.83 -13.52 16.11
C PRO A 100 -6.27 -12.22 15.42
N ALA A 101 -7.57 -11.91 15.50
CA ALA A 101 -8.19 -10.88 14.67
C ALA A 101 -7.55 -9.50 14.86
N GLU A 102 -7.17 -9.18 16.09
CA GLU A 102 -6.55 -7.94 16.55
C GLU A 102 -5.06 -7.81 16.19
N ALA A 103 -4.41 -8.90 15.75
CA ALA A 103 -3.01 -8.86 15.33
C ALA A 103 -2.85 -8.33 13.90
N TYR A 104 -3.33 -7.11 13.63
CA TYR A 104 -3.42 -6.54 12.28
C TYR A 104 -2.10 -6.63 11.51
N TYR A 105 -0.97 -6.29 12.12
CA TYR A 105 0.32 -6.36 11.42
C TYR A 105 0.72 -7.80 11.06
N ARG A 106 0.47 -8.78 11.93
CA ARG A 106 0.79 -10.18 11.61
C ARG A 106 -0.12 -10.70 10.50
N ARG A 107 -1.42 -10.42 10.58
CA ARG A 107 -2.40 -10.74 9.53
C ARG A 107 -2.04 -10.07 8.21
N ALA A 108 -1.70 -8.78 8.24
CA ALA A 108 -1.24 -8.03 7.08
C ALA A 108 0.01 -8.66 6.44
N TYR A 109 1.01 -9.06 7.22
CA TYR A 109 2.22 -9.69 6.68
C TYR A 109 1.93 -11.06 6.08
N ALA A 110 1.09 -11.87 6.72
CA ALA A 110 0.69 -13.17 6.19
C ALA A 110 -0.08 -13.02 4.88
N LEU A 111 -1.04 -12.08 4.87
CA LEU A 111 -1.84 -11.74 3.70
C LEU A 111 -0.97 -11.26 2.54
N LEU A 112 -0.14 -10.23 2.74
CA LEU A 112 0.76 -9.69 1.73
C LEU A 112 1.81 -10.71 1.26
N GLY A 113 2.27 -11.58 2.17
CA GLY A 113 3.17 -12.68 1.84
C GLY A 113 2.51 -13.67 0.86
N SER A 114 1.25 -14.00 1.09
CA SER A 114 0.44 -14.85 0.20
C SER A 114 0.12 -14.16 -1.12
N LEU A 115 -0.27 -12.89 -1.09
CA LEU A 115 -0.57 -12.10 -2.28
C LEU A 115 0.66 -11.86 -3.14
N SER A 116 1.86 -11.76 -2.57
CA SER A 116 3.09 -11.56 -3.35
C SER A 116 3.79 -12.86 -3.75
N GLY A 117 3.41 -14.00 -3.17
CA GLY A 117 4.13 -15.27 -3.34
C GLY A 117 5.50 -15.31 -2.65
N ASN A 118 5.90 -14.25 -1.93
CA ASN A 118 7.20 -14.18 -1.25
C ASN A 118 7.17 -14.70 0.20
N GLY A 119 5.98 -14.95 0.73
CA GLY A 119 5.77 -15.40 2.11
C GLY A 119 5.91 -14.29 3.15
N GLU A 120 5.39 -14.55 4.36
CA GLU A 120 5.33 -13.59 5.46
C GLU A 120 6.71 -13.04 5.86
N THR A 121 7.72 -13.92 5.91
CA THR A 121 9.09 -13.55 6.31
C THR A 121 9.70 -12.50 5.39
N ALA A 122 9.42 -12.54 4.09
CA ALA A 122 9.93 -11.54 3.15
C ALA A 122 9.35 -10.15 3.45
N ILE A 123 8.06 -10.07 3.78
CA ILE A 123 7.40 -8.81 4.16
C ILE A 123 7.98 -8.28 5.48
N LYS A 124 8.14 -9.15 6.49
CA LYS A 124 8.74 -8.81 7.79
C LYS A 124 10.17 -8.29 7.69
N ASN A 125 10.93 -8.73 6.69
CA ASN A 125 12.32 -8.34 6.50
C ASN A 125 12.50 -6.98 5.79
N MET A 126 11.41 -6.40 5.28
CA MET A 126 11.45 -5.03 4.75
C MET A 126 11.80 -4.03 5.84
N LYS A 127 12.32 -2.85 5.45
CA LYS A 127 12.73 -1.81 6.39
C LYS A 127 12.28 -0.42 5.96
N GLY A 128 12.10 0.44 6.95
CA GLY A 128 11.83 1.87 6.73
C GLY A 128 10.61 2.11 5.84
N VAL A 129 10.79 2.93 4.80
CA VAL A 129 9.68 3.34 3.92
C VAL A 129 9.06 2.19 3.13
N ASP A 130 9.82 1.13 2.83
CA ASP A 130 9.32 -0.01 2.07
C ASP A 130 8.39 -0.86 2.94
N LEU A 131 8.80 -1.16 4.18
CA LEU A 131 7.93 -1.82 5.17
C LEU A 131 6.70 -0.97 5.47
N SER A 132 6.91 0.32 5.72
CA SER A 132 5.83 1.24 6.08
C SER A 132 4.78 1.40 4.98
N LEU A 133 5.16 1.21 3.71
CA LEU A 133 4.22 1.17 2.59
C LEU A 133 3.49 -0.18 2.54
N ALA A 134 4.21 -1.29 2.72
CA ALA A 134 3.61 -2.62 2.78
C ALA A 134 2.58 -2.72 3.91
N GLU A 135 2.88 -2.21 5.10
CA GLU A 135 1.94 -2.16 6.24
C GLU A 135 0.64 -1.44 5.90
N VAL A 136 0.71 -0.29 5.21
CA VAL A 136 -0.49 0.45 4.79
C VAL A 136 -1.32 -0.35 3.79
N LEU A 137 -0.68 -0.99 2.81
CA LEU A 137 -1.36 -1.88 1.87
C LEU A 137 -2.02 -3.04 2.59
N GLY A 138 -1.32 -3.63 3.56
CA GLY A 138 -1.85 -4.72 4.37
C GLY A 138 -3.10 -4.31 5.14
N LEU A 139 -3.10 -3.13 5.78
CA LEU A 139 -4.28 -2.61 6.46
C LEU A 139 -5.45 -2.38 5.49
N LEU A 140 -5.19 -1.84 4.28
CA LEU A 140 -6.22 -1.70 3.25
C LEU A 140 -6.79 -3.05 2.83
N PHE A 141 -5.95 -4.06 2.62
CA PHE A 141 -6.42 -5.40 2.27
C PHE A 141 -7.14 -6.13 3.41
N LEU A 142 -6.92 -5.76 4.67
CA LEU A 142 -7.66 -6.30 5.81
C LEU A 142 -9.09 -5.72 5.90
N ALA A 143 -9.37 -4.60 5.22
CA ALA A 143 -10.71 -4.02 5.11
C ALA A 143 -11.56 -4.67 4.01
N VAL A 144 -10.95 -5.55 3.19
CA VAL A 144 -11.62 -6.47 2.25
C VAL A 144 -11.86 -7.77 2.97
#